data_AF-A0A226EI38-F1
#
_entry.id   AF-A0A226EI38-F1
#
_cell.length_a   1.000
_cell.length_b   1.000
_cell.length_c   1.000
_cell.angle_alpha   90.00
_cell.angle_beta   90.00
_cell.angle_gamma   90.00
#
_symmetry.space_group_name_H-M   'P 1'
#
loop_
_entity.id
_entity.type
_entity.pdbx_description
1 polymer ?
#
loop_
_entity_poly.entity_id
_entity_poly.type
_entity_poly.pdbx_seq_one_letter_code
_entity_poly.pdbx_strand_id
1 'polypeptide(L)'
;MTHFEGFISFVIIIIIVLVTAPFSYGNLDSNLLEDDNNKLRYANGESAQIVAQYVEPVSRDIPVNPLFYGFFYGYNISDSLRLISEKYLSASYDTVPEFTVFLDKAMYEMNVTDPFAYYQKPLDPETGRIDPYFHTTAKFCGRKDCLEYWNKAGKYLGKPFDMHLVGLFFTKRTYGIRVKLTVEEQSIFEVDERSNSIQAVDNDSISNAPTNRSNQEDHNNVLANEVVGHEYEGYFHSHPHQVVTHPLYPGIHFYPQEQDFHPTESRAHVTLGCASQITAEQTGLDLLEIIDYEISGGIYHHDFNIGGGDLPPSTLRQYGGDGEETEQVFVIYPSEKMVTQATFSVYL
;
A
#
# COMPACT_ATOMS: atom_id res chain seq x y z
N MET A 1 -58.35 -9.34 -11.60
CA MET A 1 -57.68 -8.65 -12.71
C MET A 1 -57.23 -7.29 -12.20
N THR A 2 -56.01 -7.22 -11.70
CA THR A 2 -55.19 -6.01 -11.54
C THR A 2 -53.76 -6.51 -11.28
N HIS A 3 -52.92 -6.36 -12.30
CA HIS A 3 -51.49 -6.70 -12.25
C HIS A 3 -50.75 -5.66 -11.40
N PHE A 4 -49.85 -6.15 -10.53
CA PHE A 4 -48.82 -5.37 -9.86
C PHE A 4 -47.49 -5.80 -10.47
N GLU A 5 -46.92 -4.97 -11.34
CA GLU A 5 -45.53 -5.05 -11.77
C GLU A 5 -44.76 -3.92 -11.08
N GLY A 6 -43.66 -4.26 -10.40
CA GLY A 6 -42.85 -3.32 -9.65
C GLY A 6 -41.38 -3.71 -9.70
N PHE A 7 -40.70 -3.19 -10.72
CA PHE A 7 -39.29 -2.80 -10.79
C PHE A 7 -38.25 -3.61 -10.00
N ILE A 8 -37.55 -4.50 -10.71
CA ILE A 8 -36.22 -4.98 -10.34
C ILE A 8 -35.21 -3.90 -10.77
N SER A 9 -34.53 -3.27 -9.81
CA SER A 9 -33.37 -2.41 -10.09
C SER A 9 -32.20 -3.27 -10.56
N PHE A 10 -31.77 -3.08 -11.81
CA PHE A 10 -30.50 -3.61 -12.29
C PHE A 10 -29.36 -2.75 -11.76
N VAL A 11 -28.58 -3.32 -10.84
CA VAL A 11 -27.24 -2.79 -10.51
C VAL A 11 -26.32 -3.19 -11.67
N ILE A 12 -25.95 -2.22 -12.50
CA ILE A 12 -24.92 -2.42 -13.53
C ILE A 12 -23.57 -2.48 -12.80
N ILE A 13 -23.07 -3.70 -12.58
CA ILE A 13 -21.67 -3.92 -12.22
C ILE A 13 -20.87 -3.67 -13.49
N ILE A 14 -20.19 -2.52 -13.58
CA ILE A 14 -19.19 -2.29 -14.62
C ILE A 14 -18.00 -3.18 -14.29
N ILE A 15 -17.98 -4.36 -14.90
CA ILE A 15 -16.80 -5.22 -14.93
C ILE A 15 -15.81 -4.54 -15.89
N ILE A 16 -14.81 -3.85 -15.34
CA ILE A 16 -13.65 -3.42 -16.13
C ILE A 16 -12.81 -4.69 -16.36
N VAL A 17 -13.16 -5.46 -17.38
CA VAL A 17 -12.24 -6.45 -17.93
C VAL A 17 -11.26 -5.67 -18.81
N LEU A 18 -10.07 -5.41 -18.29
CA LEU A 18 -8.94 -4.99 -19.11
C LEU A 18 -8.46 -6.19 -19.92
N VAL A 19 -9.23 -6.56 -20.96
CA VAL A 19 -8.74 -7.46 -22.00
C VAL A 19 -7.76 -6.66 -22.84
N THR A 20 -6.48 -6.75 -22.54
CA THR A 20 -5.46 -6.42 -23.53
C THR A 20 -5.52 -7.49 -24.61
N ALA A 21 -6.42 -7.33 -25.58
CA ALA A 21 -6.34 -8.11 -26.80
C ALA A 21 -5.04 -7.71 -27.52
N PRO A 22 -4.20 -8.65 -27.97
CA PRO A 22 -3.10 -8.30 -28.86
C PRO A 22 -3.70 -7.76 -30.14
N PHE A 23 -3.44 -6.49 -30.46
CA PHE A 23 -3.64 -5.98 -31.80
C PHE A 23 -2.74 -6.78 -32.75
N SER A 24 -3.30 -7.79 -33.39
CA SER A 24 -2.71 -8.39 -34.58
C SER A 24 -2.92 -7.39 -35.72
N TYR A 25 -1.85 -6.71 -36.14
CA TYR A 25 -1.83 -6.00 -37.42
C TYR A 25 -1.99 -7.04 -38.54
N GLY A 26 -3.23 -7.30 -38.95
CA GLY A 26 -3.51 -7.91 -40.24
C GLY A 26 -3.22 -6.89 -41.33
N ASN A 27 -2.34 -7.26 -42.27
CA ASN A 27 -1.96 -6.57 -43.51
C ASN A 27 -2.59 -5.18 -43.72
N LEU A 28 -1.78 -4.13 -43.48
CA LEU A 28 -2.03 -2.81 -44.04
C LEU A 28 -1.98 -2.89 -45.57
N ASP A 29 -3.15 -2.87 -46.20
CA ASP A 29 -3.28 -2.68 -47.64
C ASP A 29 -2.73 -1.28 -48.00
N SER A 30 -1.74 -1.22 -48.87
CA SER A 30 -0.88 -0.06 -49.14
C SER A 30 -1.53 1.08 -49.94
N ASN A 31 -2.85 1.28 -49.83
CA ASN A 31 -3.62 2.18 -50.70
C ASN A 31 -4.40 3.28 -49.97
N LEU A 32 -4.02 3.61 -48.73
CA LEU A 32 -4.58 4.75 -48.00
C LEU A 32 -3.76 6.01 -48.27
N LEU A 33 -4.41 7.07 -48.76
CA LEU A 33 -3.81 8.40 -48.91
C LEU A 33 -4.44 9.35 -47.89
N GLU A 34 -3.60 10.15 -47.23
CA GLU A 34 -4.02 11.28 -46.39
C GLU A 34 -4.36 12.49 -47.28
N ASP A 35 -5.50 13.11 -47.02
CA ASP A 35 -5.88 14.43 -47.53
C ASP A 35 -5.50 15.51 -46.49
N ASP A 36 -5.33 16.75 -46.90
CA ASP A 36 -4.92 17.96 -46.14
C ASP A 36 -5.84 18.31 -44.94
N ASN A 37 -6.87 17.49 -44.66
CA ASN A 37 -7.76 17.57 -43.50
C ASN A 37 -7.72 16.32 -42.60
N ASN A 38 -6.69 15.47 -42.73
CA ASN A 38 -6.42 14.31 -41.87
C ASN A 38 -7.57 13.27 -41.82
N LYS A 39 -8.22 13.00 -42.96
CA LYS A 39 -9.22 11.94 -43.12
C LYS A 39 -8.71 10.87 -44.08
N LEU A 40 -8.62 9.63 -43.61
CA LEU A 40 -8.29 8.46 -44.43
C LEU A 40 -9.45 8.14 -45.39
N ARG A 41 -9.15 8.03 -46.70
CA ARG A 41 -10.10 7.62 -47.74
C ARG A 41 -9.53 6.47 -48.57
N TYR A 42 -10.39 5.55 -48.99
CA TYR A 42 -10.06 4.56 -50.02
C TYR A 42 -10.06 5.23 -51.41
N ALA A 43 -9.15 4.79 -52.30
CA ALA A 43 -8.89 5.39 -53.62
C ALA A 43 -10.11 5.41 -54.59
N ASN A 44 -11.20 4.73 -54.24
CA ASN A 44 -12.39 4.51 -55.05
C ASN A 44 -13.61 5.35 -54.65
N GLY A 45 -13.47 6.32 -53.74
CA GLY A 45 -14.48 7.37 -53.52
C GLY A 45 -15.74 6.95 -52.74
N GLU A 46 -15.81 5.74 -52.21
CA GLU A 46 -16.87 5.31 -51.30
C GLU A 46 -16.53 5.66 -49.84
N SER A 47 -17.51 6.20 -49.12
CA SER A 47 -17.37 6.48 -47.68
C SER A 47 -17.33 5.16 -46.90
N ALA A 48 -16.20 4.85 -46.27
CA ALA A 48 -16.11 3.75 -45.32
C ALA A 48 -17.03 4.04 -44.12
N GLN A 49 -18.19 3.38 -44.06
CA GLN A 49 -18.97 3.31 -42.85
C GLN A 49 -18.37 2.22 -41.97
N ILE A 50 -17.69 2.62 -40.89
CA ILE A 50 -17.38 1.70 -39.79
C ILE A 50 -18.71 1.41 -39.09
N VAL A 51 -19.37 0.32 -39.50
CA VAL A 51 -20.50 -0.22 -38.77
C VAL A 51 -19.91 -1.01 -37.61
N ALA A 52 -19.82 -0.38 -36.43
CA ALA A 52 -19.60 -1.12 -35.20
C ALA A 52 -20.81 -2.04 -34.99
N GLN A 53 -20.67 -3.32 -35.33
CA GLN A 53 -21.66 -4.32 -34.96
C GLN A 53 -21.56 -4.54 -33.45
N TYR A 54 -22.64 -4.18 -32.75
CA TYR A 54 -22.85 -4.63 -31.38
C TYR A 54 -22.97 -6.16 -31.40
N VAL A 55 -21.91 -6.83 -30.96
CA VAL A 55 -21.98 -8.26 -30.64
C VAL A 55 -22.51 -8.32 -29.22
N GLU A 56 -23.67 -8.93 -29.02
CA GLU A 56 -24.17 -9.21 -27.68
C GLU A 56 -23.07 -9.93 -26.87
N PRO A 57 -22.77 -9.50 -25.64
CA PRO A 57 -21.84 -10.22 -24.80
C PRO A 57 -22.42 -11.63 -24.60
N VAL A 58 -21.70 -12.64 -25.10
CA VAL A 58 -22.00 -14.03 -24.80
C VAL A 58 -21.82 -14.18 -23.29
N SER A 59 -22.94 -14.11 -22.56
CA SER A 59 -23.05 -14.43 -21.15
C SER A 59 -22.66 -15.89 -20.96
N ARG A 60 -21.35 -16.15 -20.83
CA ARG A 60 -20.90 -17.40 -20.26
C ARG A 60 -21.04 -17.21 -18.75
N ASP A 61 -22.05 -17.85 -18.17
CA ASP A 61 -22.25 -18.03 -16.72
C ASP A 61 -21.13 -18.88 -16.10
N ILE A 62 -19.87 -18.57 -16.42
CA ILE A 62 -18.74 -19.14 -15.71
C ILE A 62 -18.46 -18.13 -14.59
N PRO A 63 -18.76 -18.46 -13.32
CA PRO A 63 -18.39 -17.59 -12.23
C PRO A 63 -16.88 -17.36 -12.27
N VAL A 64 -16.48 -16.11 -12.48
CA VAL A 64 -15.07 -15.72 -12.41
C VAL A 64 -14.73 -15.64 -10.93
N ASN A 65 -14.10 -16.68 -10.41
CA ASN A 65 -13.68 -16.71 -9.02
C ASN A 65 -12.52 -15.71 -8.82
N PRO A 66 -12.63 -14.82 -7.84
CA PRO A 66 -11.61 -13.81 -7.59
C PRO A 66 -10.30 -14.44 -7.13
N LEU A 67 -9.19 -13.80 -7.47
CA LEU A 67 -7.91 -14.12 -6.85
C LEU A 67 -7.89 -13.58 -5.41
N PHE A 68 -8.25 -12.31 -5.24
CA PHE A 68 -8.37 -11.66 -3.94
C PHE A 68 -9.26 -10.42 -3.99
N TYR A 69 -9.73 -10.00 -2.82
CA TYR A 69 -10.35 -8.70 -2.57
C TYR A 69 -9.37 -7.79 -1.86
N GLY A 70 -9.49 -6.48 -2.08
CA GLY A 70 -8.60 -5.52 -1.43
C GLY A 70 -8.96 -4.07 -1.70
N PHE A 71 -8.18 -3.20 -1.09
CA PHE A 71 -8.22 -1.76 -1.29
C PHE A 71 -7.15 -1.38 -2.31
N PHE A 72 -7.56 -0.90 -3.49
CA PHE A 72 -6.67 -0.61 -4.61
C PHE A 72 -6.43 0.90 -4.71
N TYR A 73 -5.16 1.29 -4.73
CA TYR A 73 -4.76 2.69 -4.84
C TYR A 73 -4.70 3.10 -6.31
N GLY A 74 -5.18 4.30 -6.64
CA GLY A 74 -5.06 4.85 -7.99
C GLY A 74 -3.60 5.06 -8.40
N TYR A 75 -3.35 5.29 -9.71
CA TYR A 75 -1.98 5.41 -10.24
C TYR A 75 -1.17 6.52 -9.54
N ASN A 76 -1.72 7.74 -9.44
CA ASN A 76 -1.02 8.88 -8.81
C ASN A 76 -0.67 8.63 -7.34
N ILE A 77 -1.57 7.95 -6.62
CA ILE A 77 -1.34 7.57 -5.22
C ILE A 77 -0.28 6.49 -5.16
N SER A 78 -0.36 5.47 -6.03
CA SER A 78 0.63 4.39 -6.07
C SER A 78 2.03 4.91 -6.39
N ASP A 79 2.14 5.87 -7.31
CA ASP A 79 3.41 6.54 -7.61
C ASP A 79 3.91 7.36 -6.42
N SER A 80 3.02 8.08 -5.72
CA SER A 80 3.38 8.81 -4.50
C SER A 80 3.84 7.87 -3.37
N LEU A 81 3.19 6.72 -3.19
CA LEU A 81 3.57 5.68 -2.23
C LEU A 81 4.95 5.11 -2.56
N ARG A 82 5.21 4.83 -3.84
CA ARG A 82 6.54 4.40 -4.31
C ARG A 82 7.59 5.45 -3.93
N LEU A 83 7.39 6.70 -4.36
CA LEU A 83 8.34 7.79 -4.15
C LEU A 83 8.64 8.05 -2.68
N ILE A 84 7.61 8.12 -1.81
CA ILE A 84 7.85 8.35 -0.38
C ILE A 84 8.56 7.16 0.27
N SER A 85 8.21 5.93 -0.12
CA SER A 85 8.87 4.74 0.44
C SER A 85 10.33 4.61 0.00
N GLU A 86 10.64 4.95 -1.26
CA GLU A 86 12.01 4.96 -1.78
C GLU A 86 12.85 6.00 -1.03
N LYS A 87 12.28 7.18 -0.73
CA LYS A 87 12.96 8.18 0.09
C LYS A 87 13.21 7.72 1.53
N TYR A 88 12.26 7.02 2.15
CA TYR A 88 12.47 6.44 3.47
C TYR A 88 13.54 5.33 3.48
N LEU A 89 13.58 4.50 2.43
CA LEU A 89 14.63 3.49 2.24
C LEU A 89 16.00 4.17 2.13
N SER A 90 16.15 5.19 1.27
CA SER A 90 17.39 5.97 1.17
C SER A 90 17.77 6.62 2.48
N ALA A 91 16.84 7.32 3.13
CA ALA A 91 17.11 7.99 4.41
C ALA A 91 17.61 6.99 5.46
N SER A 92 17.01 5.81 5.55
CA SER A 92 17.44 4.75 6.48
C SER A 92 18.84 4.22 6.11
N TYR A 93 19.05 3.89 4.84
CA TYR A 93 20.31 3.30 4.35
C TYR A 93 21.50 4.26 4.39
N ASP A 94 21.28 5.54 4.11
CA ASP A 94 22.34 6.55 4.02
C ASP A 94 22.73 7.12 5.39
N THR A 95 21.83 7.06 6.39
CA THR A 95 22.03 7.74 7.68
C THR A 95 22.16 6.83 8.89
N VAL A 96 21.69 5.58 8.82
CA VAL A 96 21.70 4.65 9.97
C VAL A 96 22.64 3.46 9.68
N PRO A 97 23.85 3.43 10.26
CA PRO A 97 24.85 2.39 10.00
C PRO A 97 24.33 0.97 10.24
N GLU A 98 23.50 0.77 11.27
CA GLU A 98 22.89 -0.52 11.59
C GLU A 98 21.97 -1.00 10.47
N PHE A 99 21.20 -0.10 9.87
CA PHE A 99 20.35 -0.40 8.72
C PHE A 99 21.20 -0.69 7.47
N THR A 100 22.27 0.07 7.24
CA THR A 100 23.22 -0.17 6.15
C THR A 100 23.82 -1.57 6.25
N VAL A 101 24.36 -1.94 7.41
CA VAL A 101 24.96 -3.27 7.67
C VAL A 101 23.93 -4.38 7.50
N PHE A 102 22.71 -4.18 8.01
CA PHE A 102 21.60 -5.10 7.85
C PHE A 102 21.29 -5.37 6.37
N LEU A 103 21.15 -4.32 5.57
CA LEU A 103 20.79 -4.45 4.16
C LEU A 103 21.97 -4.93 3.30
N ASP A 104 23.19 -4.46 3.58
CA ASP A 104 24.42 -4.92 2.90
C ASP A 104 24.60 -6.43 3.05
N LYS A 105 24.37 -6.95 4.25
CA LYS A 105 24.43 -8.40 4.49
C LYS A 105 23.38 -9.15 3.66
N ALA A 106 22.16 -8.65 3.63
CA ALA A 106 21.06 -9.25 2.88
C ALA A 106 21.29 -9.18 1.36
N MET A 107 21.81 -8.07 0.85
CA MET A 107 22.18 -7.86 -0.55
C MET A 107 23.35 -8.75 -0.97
N TYR A 108 24.37 -8.88 -0.11
CA TYR A 108 25.52 -9.76 -0.34
C TYR A 108 25.10 -11.23 -0.51
N GLU A 109 24.19 -11.72 0.35
CA GLU A 109 23.63 -13.08 0.28
C GLU A 109 22.95 -13.36 -1.09
N MET A 110 22.48 -12.31 -1.78
CA MET A 110 21.77 -12.40 -3.06
C MET A 110 22.57 -11.88 -4.27
N ASN A 111 23.84 -11.51 -4.08
CA ASN A 111 24.70 -10.91 -5.11
C ASN A 111 24.08 -9.66 -5.78
N VAL A 112 23.47 -8.81 -4.96
CA VAL A 112 22.92 -7.50 -5.35
C VAL A 112 23.77 -6.40 -4.70
N THR A 113 23.84 -5.21 -5.31
CA THR A 113 24.63 -4.07 -4.78
C THR A 113 23.81 -2.78 -4.67
N ASP A 114 22.56 -2.79 -5.12
CA ASP A 114 21.67 -1.64 -5.12
C ASP A 114 20.43 -1.98 -4.27
N PRO A 115 20.16 -1.25 -3.18
CA PRO A 115 18.97 -1.41 -2.33
C PRO A 115 17.66 -1.47 -3.12
N PHE A 116 17.53 -0.67 -4.20
CA PHE A 116 16.32 -0.63 -5.02
C PHE A 116 16.22 -1.83 -5.98
N ALA A 117 17.37 -2.42 -6.35
CA ALA A 117 17.40 -3.67 -7.09
C ALA A 117 17.15 -4.88 -6.18
N TYR A 118 17.43 -4.76 -4.88
CA TYR A 118 17.22 -5.81 -3.89
C TYR A 118 15.73 -6.04 -3.61
N TYR A 119 15.02 -4.97 -3.22
CA TYR A 119 13.58 -5.05 -3.03
C TYR A 119 12.85 -4.63 -4.31
N GLN A 120 12.27 -5.61 -4.99
CA GLN A 120 11.51 -5.36 -6.22
C GLN A 120 10.02 -5.52 -5.94
N LYS A 121 9.21 -4.60 -6.49
CA LYS A 121 7.76 -4.78 -6.46
C LYS A 121 7.40 -6.10 -7.15
N PRO A 122 6.58 -6.96 -6.52
CA PRO A 122 6.13 -8.20 -7.13
C PRO A 122 5.45 -7.94 -8.48
N LEU A 123 5.72 -8.81 -9.45
CA LEU A 123 5.03 -8.80 -10.74
C LEU A 123 3.56 -9.18 -10.53
N ASP A 124 2.72 -8.68 -11.43
CA ASP A 124 1.32 -9.06 -11.51
C ASP A 124 1.21 -10.61 -11.64
N PRO A 125 0.45 -11.28 -10.75
CA PRO A 125 0.46 -12.73 -10.65
C PRO A 125 -0.13 -13.45 -11.86
N GLU A 126 -0.99 -12.79 -12.65
CA GLU A 126 -1.63 -13.39 -13.83
C GLU A 126 -0.87 -13.07 -15.12
N THR A 127 -0.39 -11.83 -15.27
CA THR A 127 0.26 -11.37 -16.50
C THR A 127 1.77 -11.50 -16.47
N GLY A 128 2.39 -11.63 -15.29
CA GLY A 128 3.84 -11.64 -15.11
C GLY A 128 4.51 -10.32 -15.49
N ARG A 129 3.76 -9.21 -15.49
CA ARG A 129 4.23 -7.88 -15.87
C ARG A 129 4.39 -6.98 -14.66
N ILE A 130 5.10 -5.87 -14.85
CA ILE A 130 5.17 -4.81 -13.85
C ILE A 130 3.75 -4.24 -13.66
N ASP A 131 3.26 -4.33 -12.43
CA ASP A 131 2.03 -3.68 -12.00
C ASP A 131 2.40 -2.32 -11.39
N PRO A 132 1.94 -1.18 -11.94
CA PRO A 132 2.24 0.13 -11.37
C PRO A 132 1.35 0.49 -10.18
N TYR A 133 0.35 -0.33 -9.86
CA TYR A 133 -0.60 -0.07 -8.78
C TYR A 133 -0.18 -0.79 -7.49
N PHE A 134 -0.47 -0.16 -6.36
CA PHE A 134 -0.41 -0.82 -5.06
C PHE A 134 -1.81 -1.20 -4.59
N HIS A 135 -1.86 -2.12 -3.63
CA HIS A 135 -3.08 -2.50 -2.96
C HIS A 135 -2.82 -2.97 -1.53
N THR A 136 -3.87 -2.97 -0.71
CA THR A 136 -3.94 -3.67 0.57
C THR A 136 -4.91 -4.84 0.42
N THR A 137 -4.38 -6.06 0.45
CA THR A 137 -5.20 -7.28 0.34
C THR A 137 -6.06 -7.45 1.59
N ALA A 138 -7.38 -7.56 1.40
CA ALA A 138 -8.34 -7.78 2.48
C ALA A 138 -8.68 -9.26 2.67
N LYS A 139 -8.74 -10.03 1.58
CA LYS A 139 -8.99 -11.48 1.57
C LYS A 139 -8.41 -12.12 0.33
N PHE A 140 -7.54 -13.12 0.52
CA PHE A 140 -7.10 -13.97 -0.58
C PHE A 140 -8.08 -15.13 -0.79
N CYS A 141 -8.55 -15.33 -2.02
CA CYS A 141 -9.48 -16.38 -2.41
C CYS A 141 -8.82 -17.46 -3.29
N GLY A 142 -7.69 -17.16 -3.94
CA GLY A 142 -6.90 -18.15 -4.67
C GLY A 142 -7.65 -18.84 -5.81
N ARG A 143 -8.56 -18.13 -6.49
CA ARG A 143 -9.45 -18.66 -7.54
C ARG A 143 -10.44 -19.74 -7.06
N LYS A 144 -10.66 -19.85 -5.75
CA LYS A 144 -11.64 -20.75 -5.14
C LYS A 144 -12.95 -20.02 -4.86
N ASP A 145 -13.99 -20.79 -4.52
CA ASP A 145 -15.25 -20.24 -4.06
C ASP A 145 -15.00 -19.37 -2.81
N CYS A 146 -15.45 -18.11 -2.90
CA CYS A 146 -15.30 -17.08 -1.88
C CYS A 146 -16.67 -16.45 -1.55
N LEU A 147 -17.77 -17.20 -1.77
CA LEU A 147 -19.14 -16.71 -1.65
C LEU A 147 -19.47 -16.18 -0.25
N GLU A 148 -18.94 -16.79 0.81
CA GLU A 148 -19.11 -16.30 2.18
C GLU A 148 -18.55 -14.88 2.32
N TYR A 149 -17.34 -14.66 1.82
CA TYR A 149 -16.71 -13.35 1.84
C TYR A 149 -17.42 -12.35 0.92
N TRP A 150 -17.89 -12.79 -0.26
CA TRP A 150 -18.74 -11.96 -1.12
C TRP A 150 -20.01 -11.49 -0.40
N ASN A 151 -20.70 -12.38 0.32
CA ASN A 151 -21.91 -12.00 1.07
C ASN A 151 -21.61 -11.00 2.19
N LYS A 152 -20.40 -11.08 2.78
CA LYS A 152 -19.90 -10.14 3.80
C LYS A 152 -19.53 -8.77 3.20
N ALA A 153 -18.74 -8.76 2.13
CA ALA A 153 -18.02 -7.56 1.66
C ALA A 153 -18.47 -7.04 0.28
N GLY A 154 -19.23 -7.80 -0.50
CA GLY A 154 -19.60 -7.47 -1.88
C GLY A 154 -20.37 -6.14 -2.02
N LYS A 155 -21.12 -5.74 -0.99
CA LYS A 155 -21.81 -4.44 -0.93
C LYS A 155 -20.88 -3.22 -0.86
N TYR A 156 -19.57 -3.43 -0.69
CA TYR A 156 -18.55 -2.38 -0.64
C TYR A 156 -17.76 -2.25 -1.95
N LEU A 157 -17.98 -3.13 -2.92
CA LEU A 157 -17.26 -3.05 -4.20
C LEU A 157 -17.49 -1.70 -4.89
N GLY A 158 -16.40 -1.10 -5.35
CA GLY A 158 -16.36 0.22 -5.97
C GLY A 158 -16.45 1.40 -4.99
N LYS A 159 -16.56 1.16 -3.68
CA LYS A 159 -16.59 2.25 -2.70
C LYS A 159 -15.18 2.75 -2.36
N PRO A 160 -14.99 4.08 -2.25
CA PRO A 160 -13.73 4.64 -1.75
C PRO A 160 -13.63 4.48 -0.23
N PHE A 161 -12.41 4.32 0.26
CA PHE A 161 -12.02 4.29 1.67
C PHE A 161 -10.80 5.19 1.87
N ASP A 162 -10.76 5.87 3.02
CA ASP A 162 -9.60 6.65 3.44
C ASP A 162 -8.68 5.76 4.26
N MET A 163 -7.61 5.29 3.63
CA MET A 163 -6.65 4.35 4.21
C MET A 163 -5.64 5.10 5.08
N HIS A 164 -5.47 4.67 6.33
CA HIS A 164 -4.49 5.24 7.25
C HIS A 164 -3.18 4.44 7.24
N LEU A 165 -2.15 5.03 6.65
CA LEU A 165 -0.80 4.48 6.50
C LEU A 165 0.08 5.06 7.62
N VAL A 166 0.42 4.23 8.61
CA VAL A 166 0.91 4.70 9.92
C VAL A 166 2.40 4.44 10.17
N GLY A 167 3.06 3.72 9.27
CA GLY A 167 4.48 3.41 9.36
C GLY A 167 4.96 2.53 8.22
N LEU A 168 6.27 2.36 8.11
CA LEU A 168 6.90 1.43 7.17
C LEU A 168 7.68 0.39 7.94
N PHE A 169 7.96 -0.75 7.31
CA PHE A 169 8.81 -1.77 7.91
C PHE A 169 9.67 -2.47 6.87
N PHE A 170 10.80 -2.99 7.34
CA PHE A 170 11.80 -3.71 6.56
C PHE A 170 12.21 -4.98 7.30
N THR A 171 12.14 -6.10 6.60
CA THR A 171 12.81 -7.36 6.93
C THR A 171 13.74 -7.70 5.78
N LYS A 172 14.64 -8.68 5.94
CA LYS A 172 15.46 -9.14 4.81
C LYS A 172 14.62 -9.65 3.63
N ARG A 173 13.39 -10.08 3.88
CA ARG A 173 12.52 -10.70 2.87
C ARG A 173 11.68 -9.66 2.14
N THR A 174 11.13 -8.69 2.87
CA THR A 174 10.13 -7.76 2.34
C THR A 174 10.24 -6.39 2.99
N TYR A 175 9.67 -5.40 2.31
CA TYR A 175 9.33 -4.13 2.95
C TYR A 175 7.95 -3.65 2.52
N GLY A 176 7.29 -2.95 3.43
CA GLY A 176 5.89 -2.58 3.27
C GLY A 176 5.47 -1.40 4.14
N ILE A 177 4.23 -0.97 3.92
CA ILE A 177 3.56 0.07 4.70
C ILE A 177 2.54 -0.58 5.63
N ARG A 178 2.49 -0.14 6.88
CA ARG A 178 1.50 -0.55 7.88
C ARG A 178 0.19 0.20 7.68
N VAL A 179 -0.92 -0.52 7.67
CA VAL A 179 -2.26 0.07 7.53
C VAL A 179 -3.03 -0.07 8.84
N LYS A 180 -3.46 1.06 9.40
CA LYS A 180 -4.36 1.10 10.56
C LYS A 180 -5.80 1.13 10.08
N LEU A 181 -6.43 -0.05 10.05
CA LEU A 181 -7.81 -0.19 9.60
C LEU A 181 -8.80 0.51 10.53
N THR A 182 -9.79 1.20 9.97
CA THR A 182 -10.96 1.70 10.71
C THR A 182 -11.89 0.56 11.12
N VAL A 183 -12.85 0.81 12.01
CA VAL A 183 -13.85 -0.19 12.42
C VAL A 183 -14.62 -0.75 11.21
N GLU A 184 -14.94 0.10 10.24
CA GLU A 184 -15.63 -0.33 9.02
C GLU A 184 -14.74 -1.21 8.14
N GLU A 185 -13.49 -0.83 7.92
CA GLU A 185 -12.52 -1.63 7.16
C GLU A 185 -12.21 -2.96 7.83
N GLN A 186 -12.01 -2.98 9.16
CA GLN A 186 -11.84 -4.20 9.95
C GLN A 186 -13.03 -5.14 9.79
N SER A 187 -14.25 -4.59 9.73
CA SER A 187 -15.47 -5.39 9.57
C SER A 187 -15.51 -6.15 8.24
N ILE A 188 -14.77 -5.72 7.22
CA ILE A 188 -14.65 -6.40 5.92
C ILE A 188 -13.29 -7.06 5.70
N PHE A 189 -12.28 -6.79 6.52
CA PHE A 189 -11.00 -7.47 6.47
C PHE A 189 -11.14 -8.94 6.92
N GLU A 190 -10.31 -9.83 6.35
CA GLU A 190 -10.20 -11.21 6.83
C GLU A 190 -9.57 -11.22 8.23
N VAL A 191 -10.17 -11.95 9.17
CA VAL A 191 -9.63 -12.07 10.53
C VAL A 191 -8.24 -12.70 10.45
N ASP A 192 -7.29 -12.13 11.18
CA ASP A 192 -5.97 -12.74 11.30
C ASP A 192 -6.09 -14.06 12.07
N GLU A 193 -5.77 -15.18 11.42
CA GLU A 193 -5.65 -16.48 12.08
C GLU A 193 -4.36 -16.52 12.92
N ARG A 194 -4.27 -15.66 13.93
CA ARG A 194 -3.23 -15.77 14.96
C ARG A 194 -3.54 -17.01 15.78
N SER A 195 -2.84 -18.12 15.50
CA SER A 195 -2.98 -19.35 16.27
C SER A 195 -2.55 -19.18 17.73
N ASN A 196 -1.83 -18.09 18.07
CA ASN A 196 -1.38 -17.78 19.43
C ASN A 196 -1.18 -16.26 19.62
N SER A 197 -2.21 -15.50 19.98
CA SER A 197 -2.08 -14.32 20.87
C SER A 197 -3.43 -13.61 21.05
N ILE A 198 -3.65 -13.16 22.27
CA ILE A 198 -4.91 -12.68 22.86
C ILE A 198 -5.50 -11.53 22.04
N GLN A 199 -6.70 -11.74 21.49
CA GLN A 199 -7.53 -10.68 20.93
C GLN A 199 -7.97 -9.71 22.03
N ALA A 200 -7.86 -8.41 21.74
CA ALA A 200 -8.57 -7.29 22.33
C ALA A 200 -8.56 -7.20 23.87
N VAL A 201 -7.76 -6.29 24.42
CA VAL A 201 -8.10 -5.70 25.72
C VAL A 201 -9.18 -4.65 25.46
N ASP A 202 -10.39 -4.98 25.89
CA ASP A 202 -11.53 -4.09 26.02
C ASP A 202 -11.15 -2.79 26.76
N ASN A 203 -11.59 -1.66 26.21
CA ASN A 203 -11.74 -0.41 26.93
C ASN A 203 -12.82 -0.56 28.01
N ASP A 204 -12.44 -1.00 29.22
CA ASP A 204 -13.11 -0.57 30.46
C ASP A 204 -12.34 -1.01 31.71
N SER A 205 -11.45 -0.15 32.23
CA SER A 205 -11.26 0.02 33.68
C SER A 205 -10.34 1.21 34.00
N ILE A 206 -10.97 2.35 34.25
CA ILE A 206 -10.43 3.38 35.13
C ILE A 206 -10.31 2.78 36.54
N SER A 207 -9.10 2.65 37.09
CA SER A 207 -8.82 3.02 38.50
C SER A 207 -7.33 2.96 38.89
N ASN A 208 -6.80 4.14 39.23
CA ASN A 208 -5.93 4.47 40.37
C ASN A 208 -4.54 3.80 40.58
N ALA A 209 -3.50 4.55 40.19
CA ALA A 209 -2.29 4.95 40.95
C ALA A 209 -1.11 3.95 41.12
N PRO A 210 0.12 4.39 41.50
CA PRO A 210 0.67 5.75 41.61
C PRO A 210 1.94 6.01 40.78
N THR A 211 2.20 7.29 40.56
CA THR A 211 3.43 7.91 40.07
C THR A 211 4.68 7.53 40.87
N ASN A 212 5.77 7.17 40.19
CA ASN A 212 7.13 7.43 40.68
C ASN A 212 7.97 8.05 39.56
N ARG A 213 8.15 9.36 39.68
CA ARG A 213 9.16 10.14 38.98
C ARG A 213 10.53 9.81 39.56
N SER A 214 11.51 9.57 38.71
CA SER A 214 12.89 9.92 39.01
C SER A 214 13.39 10.84 37.91
N ASN A 215 13.62 12.08 38.31
CA ASN A 215 14.26 13.13 37.53
C ASN A 215 15.66 12.71 37.09
N GLN A 216 16.03 13.03 35.86
CA GLN A 216 17.39 13.51 35.61
C GLN A 216 17.33 14.57 34.49
N GLU A 217 17.53 15.81 34.92
CA GLU A 217 17.58 17.01 34.09
C GLU A 217 18.90 17.08 33.30
N ASP A 218 18.75 17.58 32.07
CA ASP A 218 19.60 18.54 31.36
C ASP A 218 21.14 18.42 31.41
N HIS A 219 21.70 18.18 30.22
CA HIS A 219 22.76 19.06 29.72
C HIS A 219 22.55 19.37 28.23
N ASN A 220 22.21 20.63 27.99
CA ASN A 220 22.16 21.29 26.68
C ASN A 220 23.55 21.38 26.01
N ASN A 221 23.47 21.49 24.68
CA ASN A 221 24.23 22.41 23.82
C ASN A 221 25.35 21.81 22.95
N VAL A 222 25.04 21.50 21.68
CA VAL A 222 25.96 21.74 20.54
C VAL A 222 25.16 22.05 19.25
N LEU A 223 25.20 23.33 18.87
CA LEU A 223 25.23 23.91 17.51
C LEU A 223 24.20 23.42 16.47
N ALA A 224 23.14 24.23 16.34
CA ALA A 224 22.38 24.36 15.10
C ALA A 224 23.32 24.81 13.97
N ASN A 225 23.64 23.90 13.06
CA ASN A 225 24.09 24.28 11.74
C ASN A 225 22.85 24.62 10.91
N GLU A 226 22.74 25.89 10.52
CA GLU A 226 21.86 26.36 9.45
C GLU A 226 22.14 25.54 8.18
N VAL A 227 21.35 24.50 7.98
CA VAL A 227 21.09 23.98 6.64
C VAL A 227 19.87 24.73 6.15
N VAL A 228 20.05 25.54 5.12
CA VAL A 228 18.96 26.19 4.38
C VAL A 228 18.13 25.09 3.72
N GLY A 229 17.21 24.52 4.49
CA GLY A 229 16.17 23.60 4.03
C GLY A 229 14.95 24.41 3.64
N HIS A 230 14.66 24.48 2.35
CA HIS A 230 13.39 25.03 1.90
C HIS A 230 12.26 24.04 2.22
N GLU A 231 11.22 24.56 2.90
CA GLU A 231 9.79 24.25 2.70
C GLU A 231 9.10 23.02 3.32
N TYR A 232 9.62 22.33 4.33
CA TYR A 232 8.75 21.40 5.11
C TYR A 232 8.00 22.09 6.25
N GLU A 233 8.68 22.88 7.09
CA GLU A 233 8.09 23.47 8.30
C GLU A 233 7.06 24.58 8.00
N GLY A 234 7.10 25.21 6.82
CA GLY A 234 6.25 26.38 6.52
C GLY A 234 4.85 26.05 5.99
N TYR A 235 4.64 24.85 5.43
CA TYR A 235 3.44 24.58 4.65
C TYR A 235 2.20 24.32 5.52
N PHE A 236 2.36 23.52 6.58
CA PHE A 236 1.23 23.05 7.39
C PHE A 236 0.83 24.01 8.52
N HIS A 237 1.75 24.81 9.04
CA HIS A 237 1.43 25.83 10.05
C HIS A 237 0.56 26.98 9.50
N SER A 238 0.45 27.13 8.18
CA SER A 238 -0.31 28.20 7.54
C SER A 238 -1.71 27.79 7.07
N HIS A 239 -2.07 26.49 7.01
CA HIS A 239 -3.33 26.02 6.41
C HIS A 239 -4.03 24.87 7.17
N PRO A 240 -4.40 25.03 8.46
CA PRO A 240 -4.98 23.95 9.28
C PRO A 240 -6.36 23.42 8.82
N HIS A 241 -6.96 24.03 7.77
CA HIS A 241 -8.30 23.70 7.28
C HIS A 241 -8.41 23.57 5.75
N GLN A 242 -7.30 23.54 5.01
CA GLN A 242 -7.33 23.25 3.57
C GLN A 242 -6.64 21.92 3.29
N VAL A 243 -7.38 21.02 2.66
CA VAL A 243 -6.85 19.78 2.08
C VAL A 243 -6.01 20.19 0.88
N VAL A 244 -4.74 20.52 1.09
CA VAL A 244 -3.81 20.77 -0.01
C VAL A 244 -2.99 19.51 -0.22
N THR A 245 -2.97 19.03 -1.46
CA THR A 245 -2.14 17.89 -1.85
C THR A 245 -0.68 18.26 -1.67
N HIS A 246 0.08 17.42 -0.96
CA HIS A 246 1.52 17.62 -0.83
C HIS A 246 2.16 17.70 -2.22
N PRO A 247 2.97 18.72 -2.53
CA PRO A 247 3.47 18.96 -3.88
C PRO A 247 4.33 17.79 -4.41
N LEU A 248 4.99 17.06 -3.52
CA LEU A 248 5.79 15.89 -3.87
C LEU A 248 5.00 14.57 -3.83
N TYR A 249 3.85 14.53 -3.15
CA TYR A 249 3.08 13.29 -2.89
C TYR A 249 1.58 13.52 -3.15
N PRO A 250 1.18 13.78 -4.41
CA PRO A 250 -0.21 14.06 -4.75
C PRO A 250 -1.15 12.91 -4.37
N GLY A 251 -2.21 13.25 -3.63
CA GLY A 251 -3.20 12.28 -3.13
C GLY A 251 -2.88 11.66 -1.77
N ILE A 252 -1.74 12.02 -1.16
CA ILE A 252 -1.42 11.68 0.23
C ILE A 252 -1.60 12.93 1.10
N HIS A 253 -2.31 12.76 2.20
CA HIS A 253 -2.52 13.79 3.21
C HIS A 253 -1.81 13.40 4.50
N PHE A 254 -1.02 14.31 5.06
CA PHE A 254 -0.28 14.09 6.29
C PHE A 254 -1.05 14.67 7.47
N TYR A 255 -1.14 13.90 8.56
CA TYR A 255 -1.77 14.34 9.79
C TYR A 255 -0.85 14.01 10.96
N PRO A 256 -0.71 14.91 11.95
CA PRO A 256 0.01 14.59 13.17
C PRO A 256 -0.46 13.25 13.76
N GLN A 257 0.51 12.41 14.09
CA GLN A 257 0.31 11.12 14.72
C GLN A 257 1.00 11.19 16.08
N GLU A 258 0.31 10.73 17.12
CA GLU A 258 0.98 10.50 18.40
C GLU A 258 2.09 9.47 18.15
N GLN A 259 3.30 9.72 18.64
CA GLN A 259 4.35 8.70 18.61
C GLN A 259 4.05 7.65 19.67
N ASP A 260 3.00 6.89 19.39
CA ASP A 260 2.63 5.71 20.10
C ASP A 260 3.29 4.58 19.29
N PHE A 261 4.45 4.09 19.75
CA PHE A 261 5.15 2.96 19.13
C PHE A 261 4.36 1.64 19.22
N HIS A 262 3.04 1.75 19.31
CA HIS A 262 2.10 0.67 19.45
C HIS A 262 1.86 0.01 18.09
N PRO A 263 1.72 -1.32 18.10
CA PRO A 263 1.46 -2.06 16.90
C PRO A 263 0.13 -1.67 16.26
N THR A 264 0.07 -1.71 14.93
CA THR A 264 -1.20 -2.00 14.25
C THR A 264 -1.69 -3.37 14.71
N GLU A 265 -2.97 -3.48 15.07
CA GLU A 265 -3.52 -4.75 15.58
C GLU A 265 -3.74 -5.81 14.49
N SER A 266 -3.56 -5.45 13.21
CA SER A 266 -3.79 -6.36 12.08
C SER A 266 -2.58 -6.50 11.16
N ARG A 267 -2.58 -7.57 10.34
CA ARG A 267 -1.62 -7.77 9.23
C ARG A 267 -1.87 -6.88 8.02
N ALA A 268 -2.76 -5.89 8.09
CA ALA A 268 -3.08 -5.05 6.95
C ALA A 268 -1.87 -4.20 6.53
N HIS A 269 -1.48 -4.36 5.27
CA HIS A 269 -0.27 -3.73 4.75
C HIS A 269 -0.37 -3.39 3.27
N VAL A 270 0.58 -2.60 2.79
CA VAL A 270 0.89 -2.47 1.36
C VAL A 270 2.26 -3.11 1.14
N THR A 271 2.37 -4.08 0.23
CA THR A 271 3.67 -4.63 -0.16
C THR A 271 4.34 -3.67 -1.14
N LEU A 272 5.51 -3.15 -0.79
CA LEU A 272 6.27 -2.22 -1.62
C LEU A 272 7.35 -2.95 -2.44
N GLY A 273 8.00 -3.94 -1.83
CA GLY A 273 8.91 -4.81 -2.54
C GLY A 273 9.34 -6.03 -1.74
N CYS A 274 9.82 -7.02 -2.47
CA CYS A 274 10.26 -8.31 -1.97
C CYS A 274 11.69 -8.58 -2.47
N ALA A 275 12.48 -9.28 -1.66
CA ALA A 275 13.72 -9.88 -2.13
C ALA A 275 13.43 -10.93 -3.22
N SER A 276 14.44 -11.28 -4.01
CA SER A 276 14.28 -12.27 -5.09
C SER A 276 13.74 -13.60 -4.56
N GLN A 277 12.77 -14.17 -5.29
CA GLN A 277 12.04 -15.41 -4.96
C GLN A 277 11.11 -15.33 -3.74
N ILE A 278 10.99 -14.18 -3.08
CA ILE A 278 10.01 -13.96 -2.01
C ILE A 278 8.68 -13.49 -2.60
N THR A 279 7.58 -14.07 -2.12
CA THR A 279 6.22 -13.70 -2.56
C THR A 279 5.66 -12.56 -1.72
N ALA A 280 4.68 -11.83 -2.27
CA ALA A 280 4.03 -10.71 -1.58
C ALA A 280 3.28 -11.13 -0.30
N GLU A 281 2.87 -12.40 -0.18
CA GLU A 281 2.22 -12.94 1.02
C GLU A 281 3.13 -12.84 2.24
N GLN A 282 4.45 -13.00 2.05
CA GLN A 282 5.43 -12.94 3.12
C GLN A 282 5.41 -11.60 3.86
N THR A 283 5.07 -10.50 3.18
CA THR A 283 5.02 -9.16 3.78
C THR A 283 4.00 -9.08 4.92
N GLY A 284 2.87 -9.79 4.80
CA GLY A 284 1.87 -9.87 5.87
C GLY A 284 2.32 -10.72 7.05
N LEU A 285 3.08 -11.79 6.80
CA LEU A 285 3.65 -12.64 7.84
C LEU A 285 4.76 -11.91 8.61
N ASP A 286 5.63 -11.21 7.88
CA ASP A 286 6.68 -10.37 8.43
C ASP A 286 6.10 -9.26 9.33
N LEU A 287 4.99 -8.63 8.93
CA LEU A 287 4.31 -7.64 9.76
C LEU A 287 3.73 -8.24 11.05
N LEU A 288 3.19 -9.46 11.00
CA LEU A 288 2.70 -10.14 12.21
C LEU A 288 3.85 -10.43 13.19
N GLU A 289 4.99 -10.88 12.69
CA GLU A 289 6.19 -11.09 13.52
C GLU A 289 6.66 -9.78 14.19
N ILE A 290 6.68 -8.68 13.43
CA ILE A 290 6.99 -7.35 13.96
C ILE A 290 6.02 -6.95 15.08
N ILE A 291 4.72 -7.16 14.87
CA ILE A 291 3.71 -6.85 15.88
C ILE A 291 3.92 -7.69 17.15
N ASP A 292 4.26 -8.97 17.00
CA ASP A 292 4.55 -9.83 18.15
C ASP A 292 5.81 -9.33 18.91
N TYR A 293 6.83 -8.85 18.19
CA TYR A 293 7.99 -8.21 18.80
C TYR A 293 7.61 -6.94 19.59
N GLU A 294 6.78 -6.08 19.01
CA GLU A 294 6.28 -4.85 19.66
C GLU A 294 5.47 -5.15 20.93
N ILE A 295 4.60 -6.17 20.90
CA ILE A 295 3.74 -6.55 22.04
C ILE A 295 4.54 -7.23 23.14
N SER A 296 5.53 -8.06 22.78
CA SER A 296 6.28 -8.85 23.76
C SER A 296 7.05 -7.98 24.77
N GLY A 297 7.31 -6.71 24.45
CA GLY A 297 7.87 -5.69 25.35
C GLY A 297 9.28 -5.99 25.89
N GLY A 298 9.84 -7.16 25.57
CA GLY A 298 11.08 -7.70 26.13
C GLY A 298 12.21 -7.83 25.11
N ILE A 299 12.06 -7.25 23.92
CA ILE A 299 13.05 -7.34 22.85
C ILE A 299 13.92 -6.09 22.85
N TYR A 300 15.23 -6.31 22.73
CA TYR A 300 16.20 -5.25 22.49
C TYR A 300 15.73 -4.40 21.30
N HIS A 301 15.63 -3.10 21.51
CA HIS A 301 15.39 -2.16 20.44
C HIS A 301 16.33 -0.96 20.55
N HIS A 302 16.59 -0.35 19.41
CA HIS A 302 17.39 0.87 19.30
C HIS A 302 16.73 1.83 18.32
N ASP A 303 16.66 3.10 18.71
CA ASP A 303 15.93 4.14 17.99
C ASP A 303 16.89 5.12 17.32
N PHE A 304 16.60 5.44 16.07
CA PHE A 304 17.33 6.39 15.25
C PHE A 304 16.36 7.45 14.72
N ASN A 305 16.82 8.68 14.63
CA ASN A 305 16.06 9.75 13.99
C ASN A 305 16.37 9.76 12.50
N ILE A 306 15.33 9.69 11.67
CA ILE A 306 15.43 9.81 10.21
C ILE A 306 14.35 10.76 9.68
N GLY A 307 14.43 11.10 8.40
CA GLY A 307 13.48 12.03 7.77
C GLY A 307 13.81 13.50 8.02
N GLY A 308 12.82 14.37 7.84
CA GLY A 308 13.01 15.81 7.72
C GLY A 308 13.24 16.25 6.27
N GLY A 309 13.01 17.53 5.97
CA GLY A 309 12.99 18.01 4.59
C GLY A 309 11.78 17.41 3.85
N ASP A 310 11.98 16.65 2.78
CA ASP A 310 10.86 16.12 2.00
C ASP A 310 10.10 14.96 2.67
N LEU A 311 10.50 14.52 3.86
CA LEU A 311 9.87 13.45 4.62
C LEU A 311 9.40 13.95 5.99
N PRO A 312 8.28 13.44 6.52
CA PRO A 312 7.96 13.62 7.93
C PRO A 312 9.14 13.19 8.82
N PRO A 313 9.51 13.97 9.85
CA PRO A 313 10.40 13.52 10.89
C PRO A 313 9.93 12.16 11.44
N SER A 314 10.82 11.20 11.59
CA SER A 314 10.43 9.82 11.92
C SER A 314 11.43 9.16 12.84
N THR A 315 10.95 8.21 13.63
CA THR A 315 11.82 7.29 14.37
C THR A 315 11.94 5.99 13.60
N LEU A 316 13.16 5.61 13.23
CA LEU A 316 13.49 4.26 12.77
C LEU A 316 13.87 3.45 14.01
N ARG A 317 13.10 2.42 14.34
CA ARG A 317 13.41 1.49 15.41
C ARG A 317 13.91 0.18 14.83
N GLN A 318 15.07 -0.26 15.29
CA GLN A 318 15.53 -1.62 15.13
C GLN A 318 14.94 -2.49 16.24
N TYR A 319 14.39 -3.65 15.89
CA TYR A 319 14.10 -4.73 16.84
C TYR A 319 15.05 -5.91 16.60
N GLY A 320 15.46 -6.56 17.70
CA GLY A 320 16.37 -7.71 17.68
C GLY A 320 17.84 -7.33 17.44
N GLY A 321 18.73 -8.33 17.47
CA GLY A 321 20.13 -8.18 17.08
C GLY A 321 21.18 -8.14 18.20
N ASP A 322 20.82 -8.35 19.47
CA ASP A 322 21.76 -8.35 20.61
C ASP A 322 22.42 -9.72 20.89
N GLY A 323 22.91 -10.39 19.84
CA GLY A 323 23.64 -11.67 19.96
C GLY A 323 22.82 -12.91 19.56
N GLU A 324 23.00 -13.30 18.30
CA GLU A 324 22.72 -14.59 17.65
C GLU A 324 21.49 -15.40 18.12
N GLU A 325 20.33 -15.10 17.51
CA GLU A 325 19.34 -16.07 16.99
C GLU A 325 18.05 -15.38 16.51
N THR A 326 17.78 -14.13 16.95
CA THR A 326 16.60 -13.37 16.53
C THR A 326 16.82 -12.64 15.21
N GLU A 327 15.87 -12.70 14.29
CA GLU A 327 15.90 -11.89 13.08
C GLU A 327 15.85 -10.38 13.42
N GLN A 328 16.63 -9.59 12.68
CA GLN A 328 16.59 -8.14 12.78
C GLN A 328 15.50 -7.60 11.88
N VAL A 329 14.67 -6.71 12.42
CA VAL A 329 13.64 -5.99 11.66
C VAL A 329 13.71 -4.51 12.00
N PHE A 330 13.33 -3.67 11.04
CA PHE A 330 13.33 -2.23 11.19
C PHE A 330 11.95 -1.67 10.92
N VAL A 331 11.48 -0.76 11.77
CA VAL A 331 10.17 -0.14 11.66
C VAL A 331 10.33 1.38 11.70
N ILE A 332 9.74 2.07 10.73
CA ILE A 332 9.66 3.53 10.69
C ILE A 332 8.32 3.95 11.28
N TYR A 333 8.37 4.84 12.27
CA TYR A 333 7.25 5.53 12.87
C TYR A 333 7.32 7.02 12.50
N PRO A 334 6.61 7.45 11.44
CA PRO A 334 6.50 8.86 11.09
C PRO A 334 5.79 9.66 12.19
N SER A 335 6.22 10.91 12.39
CA SER A 335 5.50 11.88 13.24
C SER A 335 4.14 12.25 12.66
N GLU A 336 3.91 11.98 11.38
CA GLU A 336 2.67 12.24 10.67
C GLU A 336 2.20 10.99 9.95
N LYS A 337 0.97 10.54 10.24
CA LYS A 337 0.35 9.47 9.45
C LYS A 337 0.00 9.99 8.07
N MET A 338 0.07 9.10 7.10
CA MET A 338 -0.36 9.33 5.73
C MET A 338 -1.78 8.81 5.57
N VAL A 339 -2.68 9.63 5.04
CA VAL A 339 -4.06 9.26 4.72
C VAL A 339 -4.26 9.44 3.22
N THR A 340 -4.75 8.39 2.57
CA THR A 340 -4.95 8.40 1.13
C THR A 340 -6.16 7.56 0.73
N GLN A 341 -6.75 7.84 -0.43
CA GLN A 341 -7.93 7.13 -0.89
C GLN A 341 -7.57 5.83 -1.63
N ALA A 342 -8.29 4.76 -1.31
CA ALA A 342 -8.27 3.51 -2.07
C ALA A 342 -9.70 3.08 -2.41
N THR A 343 -9.88 2.37 -3.52
CA THR A 343 -11.18 1.77 -3.88
C THR A 343 -11.21 0.32 -3.44
N PHE A 344 -12.21 -0.08 -2.65
CA PHE A 344 -12.42 -1.49 -2.36
C PHE A 344 -12.93 -2.20 -3.62
N SER A 345 -12.17 -3.18 -4.09
CA SER A 345 -12.45 -3.88 -5.34
C SER A 345 -12.02 -5.34 -5.25
N VAL A 346 -12.10 -6.01 -6.39
CA VAL A 346 -11.78 -7.41 -6.57
C VAL A 346 -10.80 -7.58 -7.72
N TYR A 347 -9.78 -8.41 -7.52
CA TYR A 347 -8.88 -8.84 -8.58
C TYR A 347 -9.41 -10.15 -9.16
N LEU A 348 -9.73 -10.13 -10.47
CA LEU A 348 -10.41 -11.19 -11.21
C LEU A 348 -9.51 -11.93 -12.18
#